data_AF-A0A352W985-F1
#
_entry.id   AF-A0A352W985-F1
#
_cell.length_a   1.000
_cell.length_b   1.000
_cell.length_c   1.000
_cell.angle_alpha   90.00
_cell.angle_beta   90.00
_cell.angle_gamma   90.00
#
_symmetry.space_group_name_H-M   'P 1'
#
loop_
_entity.id
_entity.type
_entity.pdbx_description
1 polymer ?
#
loop_
_entity_poly.entity_id
_entity_poly.type
_entity_poly.pdbx_seq_one_letter_code
_entity_poly.pdbx_strand_id
1 'polypeptide(L)'
;MIWQSSNGIDHSPVDPAMVLSSKSCGHELTLPEDTTDQERIMRCALFLCDAVARRMRHAGYRGRTVTLKLRSADFKTITRSRTRSSFTDNAEEIFADI
;
A
#
# COMPACT_ATOMS: atom_id res chain seq x y z
N MET A 1 -3.86 -25.94 -10.60
CA MET A 1 -2.60 -25.26 -10.19
C MET A 1 -1.71 -26.17 -9.35
N ILE A 2 -2.12 -26.62 -8.16
CA ILE A 2 -1.26 -27.42 -7.25
C ILE A 2 -0.62 -28.64 -7.93
N TRP A 3 -1.38 -29.47 -8.65
CA TRP A 3 -0.82 -30.64 -9.36
C TRP A 3 0.27 -30.27 -10.39
N GLN A 4 0.06 -29.23 -11.20
CA GLN A 4 1.03 -28.82 -12.22
C GLN A 4 2.32 -28.32 -11.56
N SER A 5 2.20 -27.47 -10.54
CA SER A 5 3.36 -26.97 -9.77
C SER A 5 4.10 -28.11 -9.06
N SER A 6 3.38 -29.10 -8.49
CA SER A 6 3.99 -30.29 -7.89
C SER A 6 4.70 -31.20 -8.90
N ASN A 7 4.35 -31.11 -10.18
CA ASN A 7 4.99 -31.83 -11.28
C ASN A 7 5.98 -30.94 -12.08
N GLY A 8 6.29 -29.73 -11.60
CA GLY A 8 7.22 -28.82 -12.29
C GLY A 8 6.70 -28.28 -13.63
N ILE A 9 5.40 -28.33 -13.87
CA ILE A 9 4.78 -27.86 -15.11
C ILE A 9 4.36 -26.41 -14.92
N ASP A 10 5.05 -25.50 -15.61
CA ASP A 10 4.66 -24.10 -15.76
C ASP A 10 4.75 -23.69 -17.25
N HIS A 11 3.62 -23.28 -17.82
CA HIS A 11 3.52 -22.82 -19.20
C HIS A 11 3.44 -21.29 -19.32
N SER A 12 3.57 -20.59 -18.19
CA SER A 12 3.48 -19.13 -18.15
C SER A 12 4.59 -18.52 -18.99
N PRO A 13 4.28 -17.56 -19.88
CA PRO A 13 5.30 -16.90 -20.67
C PRO A 13 6.18 -16.02 -19.78
N VAL A 14 7.44 -15.89 -20.16
CA VAL A 14 8.32 -14.86 -19.57
C VAL A 14 7.89 -13.50 -20.10
N ASP A 15 7.50 -12.60 -19.21
CA ASP A 15 7.13 -11.21 -19.53
C ASP A 15 8.16 -10.23 -18.94
N PRO A 16 9.12 -9.73 -19.75
CA PRO A 16 10.11 -8.74 -19.30
C PRO A 16 9.48 -7.40 -18.89
N ALA A 17 8.28 -7.07 -19.39
CA ALA A 17 7.61 -5.82 -19.09
C ALA A 17 6.94 -5.83 -17.71
N MET A 18 6.74 -7.01 -17.11
CA MET A 18 6.14 -7.13 -15.78
C MET A 18 6.92 -6.31 -14.73
N VAL A 19 8.25 -6.28 -14.84
CA VAL A 19 9.14 -5.55 -13.92
C VAL A 19 8.98 -4.02 -14.03
N LEU A 20 8.44 -3.52 -15.15
CA LEU A 20 8.27 -2.10 -15.42
C LEU A 20 6.94 -1.55 -14.89
N SER A 21 5.96 -2.42 -14.60
CA SER A 21 4.60 -1.99 -14.21
C SER A 21 4.35 -2.17 -12.70
N SER A 22 4.38 -1.07 -11.96
CA SER A 22 3.98 -1.09 -10.56
C SER A 22 2.46 -1.05 -10.44
N LYS A 23 1.86 -2.08 -9.83
CA LYS A 23 0.40 -2.18 -9.64
C LYS A 23 -0.09 -1.49 -8.36
N SER A 24 0.82 -1.22 -7.42
CA SER A 24 0.52 -0.54 -6.16
C SER A 24 1.79 0.10 -5.58
N CYS A 25 1.59 1.17 -4.81
CA CYS A 25 2.64 1.87 -4.07
C CYS A 25 2.19 2.04 -2.62
N GLY A 26 3.00 1.61 -1.66
CA GLY A 26 2.67 1.67 -0.24
C GLY A 26 3.90 1.96 0.63
N HIS A 27 3.63 2.36 1.87
CA HIS A 27 4.63 2.53 2.92
C HIS A 27 4.01 2.10 4.23
N GLU A 28 4.79 1.42 5.07
CA GLU A 28 4.33 0.89 6.34
C GLU A 28 5.42 1.06 7.39
N LEU A 29 5.02 1.29 8.63
CA LEU A 29 5.93 1.47 9.75
C LEU A 29 5.44 0.65 10.94
N THR A 30 6.29 -0.27 11.43
CA THR A 30 6.12 -0.86 12.76
C THR A 30 6.65 0.13 13.78
N LEU A 31 5.79 0.54 14.71
CA LEU A 31 6.17 1.47 15.76
C LEU A 31 7.14 0.81 16.76
N PRO A 32 8.02 1.59 17.44
CA PRO A 32 8.93 1.05 18.45
C PRO A 32 8.19 0.51 19.69
N GLU A 33 6.99 1.01 19.94
CA GLU A 33 6.10 0.60 21.01
C GLU A 33 4.65 0.69 20.52
N ASP A 34 3.80 -0.23 20.98
CA ASP A 34 2.37 -0.17 20.71
C ASP A 34 1.77 1.08 21.35
N THR A 35 0.81 1.70 20.67
CA THR A 35 0.23 2.95 21.15
C THR A 35 -1.26 3.04 20.84
N THR A 36 -1.99 3.66 21.76
CA THR A 36 -3.38 4.09 21.59
C THR A 36 -3.52 5.60 21.56
N ASP A 37 -2.39 6.34 21.59
CA ASP A 37 -2.36 7.79 21.45
C ASP A 37 -2.75 8.17 20.02
N GLN A 38 -3.96 8.74 19.90
CA GLN A 38 -4.52 9.17 18.64
C GLN A 38 -3.61 10.18 17.92
N GLU A 39 -2.98 11.11 18.63
CA GLU A 39 -2.15 12.15 18.01
C GLU A 39 -0.89 11.53 17.38
N ARG A 40 -0.25 10.60 18.10
CA ARG A 40 0.89 9.83 17.58
C ARG A 40 0.51 8.99 16.36
N ILE A 41 -0.66 8.33 16.40
CA ILE A 41 -1.17 7.56 15.26
C ILE A 41 -1.40 8.46 14.04
N MET A 42 -2.04 9.61 14.22
CA MET A 42 -2.32 10.53 13.12
C MET A 42 -1.05 11.14 12.53
N ARG A 43 -0.05 11.47 13.34
CA ARG A 43 1.28 11.91 12.85
C ARG A 43 1.97 10.82 12.02
N CYS A 44 1.92 9.57 12.48
CA CYS A 44 2.47 8.43 11.73
C CYS A 44 1.73 8.27 10.39
N ALA A 45 0.40 8.27 10.40
CA ALA A 45 -0.42 8.16 9.21
C ALA A 45 -0.10 9.27 8.19
N LEU A 46 0.02 10.53 8.63
CA LEU A 46 0.39 11.65 7.76
C LEU A 46 1.78 11.47 7.13
N PHE A 47 2.76 11.02 7.91
CA PHE A 47 4.09 10.69 7.41
C PHE A 47 4.04 9.58 6.34
N LEU A 48 3.26 8.52 6.57
CA LEU A 48 3.10 7.44 5.60
C LEU A 48 2.44 7.92 4.31
N CYS A 49 1.40 8.76 4.40
CA CYS A 49 0.72 9.36 3.25
C CYS A 49 1.70 10.21 2.42
N ASP A 50 2.52 11.04 3.04
CA ASP A 50 3.53 11.84 2.32
C ASP A 50 4.60 10.96 1.66
N ALA A 51 5.08 9.93 2.36
CA ALA A 51 6.06 8.99 1.81
C ALA A 51 5.53 8.26 0.56
N VAL A 52 4.26 7.82 0.59
CA VAL A 52 3.59 7.20 -0.57
C VAL A 52 3.43 8.20 -1.70
N ALA A 53 2.90 9.40 -1.41
CA ALA A 53 2.68 10.45 -2.40
C ALA A 53 3.98 10.86 -3.10
N ARG A 54 5.07 11.05 -2.34
CA ARG A 54 6.40 11.36 -2.88
C ARG A 54 6.93 10.25 -3.76
N ARG A 55 6.74 8.98 -3.37
CA ARG A 55 7.18 7.82 -4.17
C ARG A 55 6.39 7.71 -5.47
N MET A 56 5.07 7.92 -5.43
CA MET A 56 4.22 7.95 -6.61
C MET A 56 4.64 9.05 -7.59
N ARG A 57 4.82 10.27 -7.10
CA ARG A 57 5.30 11.41 -7.91
C ARG A 57 6.65 11.13 -8.56
N HIS A 58 7.61 10.60 -7.80
CA HIS A 58 8.94 10.27 -8.34
C HIS A 58 8.88 9.23 -9.45
N ALA A 59 7.97 8.27 -9.35
CA ALA A 59 7.78 7.23 -10.35
C ALA A 59 6.78 7.62 -11.47
N GLY A 60 6.23 8.84 -11.46
CA GLY A 60 5.25 9.32 -12.45
C GLY A 60 3.88 8.64 -12.35
N TYR A 61 3.54 8.05 -11.20
CA TYR A 61 2.27 7.35 -10.99
C TYR A 61 1.25 8.21 -10.25
N ARG A 62 -0.03 7.98 -10.57
CA ARG A 62 -1.18 8.45 -9.80
C ARG A 62 -2.11 7.27 -9.55
N GLY A 63 -2.76 7.25 -8.38
CA GLY A 63 -3.63 6.16 -7.92
C GLY A 63 -5.01 6.69 -7.56
N ARG A 64 -6.01 5.83 -7.53
CA ARG A 64 -7.39 6.22 -7.13
C ARG A 64 -7.93 5.45 -5.93
N THR A 65 -7.31 4.33 -5.59
CA THR A 65 -7.72 3.49 -4.47
C THR A 65 -6.67 3.61 -3.37
N VAL A 66 -7.08 4.13 -2.22
CA VAL A 66 -6.25 4.24 -1.03
C VAL A 66 -6.61 3.08 -0.11
N THR A 67 -5.60 2.41 0.44
CA THR A 67 -5.76 1.27 1.35
C THR A 67 -5.01 1.55 2.64
N LEU A 68 -5.73 1.59 3.76
CA LEU A 68 -5.16 1.67 5.10
C LEU A 68 -5.01 0.25 5.67
N LYS A 69 -3.82 -0.06 6.18
CA LYS A 69 -3.55 -1.29 6.92
C LYS A 69 -3.14 -0.95 8.35
N LEU A 70 -3.88 -1.51 9.31
CA LEU A 70 -3.56 -1.43 10.73
C LEU A 70 -3.28 -2.83 11.25
N ARG A 71 -2.19 -2.99 11.99
CA ARG A 71 -1.84 -4.22 12.69
C ARG A 71 -1.72 -3.92 14.17
N SER A 72 -2.46 -4.64 15.00
CA SER A 72 -2.43 -4.52 16.46
C SER A 72 -1.39 -5.45 17.10
N ALA A 73 -1.16 -5.26 18.40
CA ALA A 73 -0.21 -6.02 19.21
C ALA A 73 -0.49 -7.54 19.25
N ASP A 74 -1.76 -7.94 19.11
CA ASP A 74 -2.20 -9.34 18.96
C ASP A 74 -2.00 -9.88 17.53
N PHE A 75 -1.30 -9.14 16.68
CA PHE A 75 -1.05 -9.41 15.28
C PHE A 75 -2.31 -9.49 14.39
N LYS A 76 -3.47 -9.06 14.89
CA LYS A 76 -4.67 -8.92 14.07
C LYS A 76 -4.49 -7.76 13.08
N THR A 77 -4.84 -8.02 11.81
CA THR A 77 -4.74 -7.03 10.74
C THR A 77 -6.13 -6.59 10.31
N ILE A 78 -6.35 -5.27 10.26
CA ILE A 78 -7.56 -4.65 9.73
C ILE A 78 -7.16 -3.83 8.52
N THR A 79 -7.84 -4.07 7.40
CA THR A 79 -7.63 -3.34 6.16
C THR A 79 -8.92 -2.65 5.75
N ARG A 80 -8.82 -1.38 5.35
CA ARG A 80 -9.91 -0.62 4.75
C ARG A 80 -9.42 0.03 3.48
N SER A 81 -10.32 0.20 2.51
CA SER A 81 -9.98 0.84 1.25
C SER A 81 -11.10 1.77 0.81
N ARG A 82 -10.71 2.86 0.15
CA ARG A 82 -11.61 3.84 -0.46
C ARG A 82 -11.14 4.14 -1.86
N THR A 83 -12.07 4.18 -2.81
CA THR A 83 -11.77 4.51 -4.21
C THR A 83 -12.40 5.83 -4.58
N ARG A 84 -11.57 6.77 -5.05
CA ARG A 84 -11.98 8.07 -5.58
C ARG A 84 -12.39 7.96 -7.06
N SER A 85 -13.16 8.94 -7.52
CA SER A 85 -13.46 9.11 -8.95
C SER A 85 -12.27 9.65 -9.74
N SER A 86 -11.45 10.50 -9.12
CA SER A 86 -10.21 11.06 -9.70
C SER A 86 -8.96 10.33 -9.23
N PHE A 87 -7.90 10.42 -10.03
CA PHE A 87 -6.56 9.95 -9.64
C PHE A 87 -5.84 11.01 -8.80
N THR A 88 -5.05 10.58 -7.83
CA THR A 88 -4.28 11.44 -6.94
C THR A 88 -2.89 10.86 -6.66
N ASP A 89 -1.98 11.77 -6.39
CA ASP A 89 -0.63 11.58 -5.86
C ASP A 89 -0.34 12.66 -4.79
N ASN A 90 -1.40 13.28 -4.25
CA ASN A 90 -1.33 14.33 -3.24
C ASN A 90 -1.50 13.71 -1.84
N ALA A 91 -0.61 14.05 -0.90
CA ALA A 91 -0.60 13.48 0.43
C ALA A 91 -1.85 13.86 1.26
N GLU A 92 -2.35 15.09 1.13
CA GLU A 92 -3.55 15.56 1.84
C GLU A 92 -4.80 14.84 1.35
N GLU A 93 -4.92 14.62 0.04
CA GLU A 93 -6.03 13.86 -0.53
C GLU A 93 -6.02 12.40 -0.07
N ILE A 94 -4.83 11.77 -0.04
CA ILE A 94 -4.66 10.40 0.46
C ILE A 94 -5.00 10.32 1.96
N PHE A 95 -4.56 11.31 2.75
CA PHE A 95 -4.82 11.36 4.19
C PHE A 95 -6.30 11.57 4.50
N ALA A 96 -7.03 12.34 3.67
CA ALA A 96 -8.47 12.52 3.82
C ALA A 96 -9.30 11.26 3.50
N ASP A 97 -8.67 10.22 2.92
CA ASP A 97 -9.33 8.97 2.53
C ASP A 97 -9.12 7.82 3.53
N ILE A 98 -8.38 8.05 4.62
CA ILE A 98 -8.09 7.06 5.66
C ILE A 98 -8.75 7.36 7.01
#